data_AF-A0A1I3U9T8-F1
#
_entry.id   AF-A0A1I3U9T8-F1
#
_cell.length_a   1.000
_cell.length_b   1.000
_cell.length_c   1.000
_cell.angle_alpha   90.00
_cell.angle_beta   90.00
_cell.angle_gamma   90.00
#
_symmetry.space_group_name_H-M   'P 1'
#
loop_
_entity.id
_entity.type
_entity.pdbx_description
1 polymer ?
#
loop_
_entity_poly.entity_id
_entity_poly.type
_entity_poly.pdbx_seq_one_letter_code
_entity_poly.pdbx_strand_id
1 'polypeptide(L)'
;MIHFRYHLLSLTAVFFALGVGILLGGTAGHAWFAVGEQEVLAKMEAKYDRALKSNNELKQQMNQLLSEVERSNEEVIHLMAMRYSSDLSGSKVFVWHEPELKLEPIKRLLRTVGVDVLPYAEGRALSDGLLLVFAHEEPSWLESLPGPRHWLQLEQVPDSPAKQWALLEKVQKLLTEMRVEREKS
;
A
#
# COMPACT_ATOMS: atom_id res chain seq x y z
N MET A 1 -72.95 43.43 25.64
CA MET A 1 -73.19 43.06 24.23
C MET A 1 -72.02 43.56 23.41
N ILE A 2 -71.03 42.70 23.13
CA ILE A 2 -69.94 43.09 22.21
C ILE A 2 -70.58 43.31 20.84
N HIS A 3 -70.49 44.53 20.35
CA HIS A 3 -71.22 44.99 19.17
C HIS A 3 -70.85 44.16 17.94
N PHE A 4 -71.86 43.77 17.15
CA PHE A 4 -71.77 43.05 15.87
C PHE A 4 -70.64 43.54 14.92
N ARG A 5 -70.28 44.82 15.01
CA ARG A 5 -69.16 45.45 14.28
C ARG A 5 -67.80 44.79 14.57
N TYR A 6 -67.54 44.38 15.81
CA TYR A 6 -66.28 43.71 16.18
C TYR A 6 -66.18 42.31 15.59
N HIS A 7 -67.29 41.57 15.55
CA HIS A 7 -67.35 40.24 14.94
C HIS A 7 -67.16 40.30 13.42
N LEU A 8 -67.71 41.32 12.76
CA LEU A 8 -67.52 41.52 11.33
C LEU A 8 -66.06 41.86 10.99
N LEU A 9 -65.41 42.71 11.80
CA LEU A 9 -64.02 43.09 11.58
C LEU A 9 -63.06 41.90 11.76
N SER A 10 -63.26 41.08 12.80
CA SER A 10 -62.43 39.90 13.04
C SER A 10 -62.63 38.84 11.96
N LEU A 11 -63.87 38.62 11.52
CA LEU A 11 -64.17 37.68 10.43
C LEU A 11 -63.45 38.11 9.14
N THR A 12 -63.51 39.40 8.79
CA THR A 12 -62.86 39.93 7.59
C THR A 12 -61.33 39.79 7.67
N ALA A 13 -60.73 40.04 8.84
CA ALA A 13 -59.31 39.86 9.05
C ALA A 13 -58.87 38.39 8.89
N VAL A 14 -59.67 37.43 9.41
CA VAL A 14 -59.42 35.99 9.25
C VAL A 14 -59.48 35.58 7.79
N PHE A 15 -60.52 36.01 7.05
CA PHE A 15 -60.64 35.72 5.62
C PHE A 15 -59.53 36.37 4.79
N PHE A 16 -59.10 37.58 5.16
CA PHE A 16 -57.99 38.25 4.47
C PHE A 16 -56.65 37.54 4.73
N ALA A 17 -56.37 37.15 5.97
CA ALA A 17 -55.19 36.35 6.30
C ALA A 17 -55.19 34.99 5.60
N LEU A 18 -56.35 34.33 5.50
CA LEU A 18 -56.52 33.08 4.77
C LEU A 18 -56.30 33.28 3.27
N GLY A 19 -56.89 34.31 2.68
CA GLY A 19 -56.73 34.65 1.26
C GLY A 19 -55.28 34.95 0.91
N VAL A 20 -54.60 35.78 1.70
CA VAL A 20 -53.17 36.08 1.51
C VAL A 20 -52.30 34.83 1.71
N GLY A 21 -52.60 34.01 2.72
CA GLY A 21 -51.89 32.75 2.97
C GLY A 21 -52.02 31.75 1.81
N ILE A 22 -53.22 31.60 1.24
CA ILE A 22 -53.47 30.75 0.07
C ILE A 22 -52.80 31.32 -1.18
N LEU A 23 -52.79 32.64 -1.35
CA LEU A 23 -52.20 33.27 -2.54
C LEU A 23 -50.68 33.13 -2.56
N LEU A 24 -50.04 33.35 -1.40
CA LEU A 24 -48.60 33.13 -1.21
C LEU A 24 -48.22 31.65 -1.27
N GLY A 25 -48.97 30.76 -0.62
CA GLY A 25 -48.67 29.32 -0.58
C GLY A 25 -49.04 28.56 -1.86
N GLY A 26 -50.12 28.96 -2.54
CA GLY A 26 -50.68 28.25 -3.68
C GLY A 26 -50.17 28.75 -5.02
N THR A 27 -50.13 30.06 -5.25
CA THR A 27 -49.92 30.61 -6.62
C THR A 27 -48.53 31.19 -6.86
N ALA A 28 -47.93 31.85 -5.86
CA ALA A 28 -46.60 32.46 -6.01
C ALA A 28 -45.45 31.47 -5.77
N GLY A 29 -45.63 30.49 -4.88
CA GLY A 29 -44.61 29.47 -4.59
C GLY A 29 -44.30 28.55 -5.78
N HIS A 30 -45.34 28.02 -6.45
CA HIS A 30 -45.18 26.96 -7.46
C HIS A 30 -44.26 27.35 -8.64
N ALA A 31 -44.35 28.61 -9.12
CA ALA A 31 -43.52 29.06 -10.23
C ALA A 31 -42.04 29.23 -9.84
N TRP A 32 -41.74 29.66 -8.61
CA TRP A 32 -40.36 29.79 -8.13
C TRP A 32 -39.73 28.43 -7.79
N PHE A 33 -40.51 27.52 -7.20
CA PHE A 33 -40.04 26.17 -6.89
C PHE A 33 -39.69 25.37 -8.15
N ALA A 34 -40.49 25.45 -9.21
CA ALA A 34 -40.22 24.72 -10.46
C ALA A 34 -38.91 25.17 -11.14
N VAL A 35 -38.60 26.47 -11.12
CA VAL A 35 -37.33 26.99 -11.68
C VAL A 35 -36.14 26.61 -10.79
N GLY A 36 -36.31 26.64 -9.47
CA GLY A 36 -35.27 26.27 -8.51
C GLY A 36 -34.89 24.79 -8.55
N GLU A 37 -35.87 23.89 -8.70
CA GLU A 37 -35.61 22.44 -8.76
C GLU A 37 -34.78 22.06 -9.98
N GLN A 38 -35.09 22.60 -11.16
CA GLN A 38 -34.36 22.27 -12.38
C GLN A 38 -32.93 22.81 -12.35
N GLU A 39 -32.71 24.01 -11.79
CA GLU A 39 -31.37 24.57 -11.62
C GLU A 39 -30.54 23.81 -10.58
N VAL A 40 -31.17 23.35 -9.49
CA VAL A 40 -30.50 22.54 -8.45
C VAL A 40 -30.11 21.17 -9.01
N LEU A 41 -31.01 20.51 -9.76
CA LEU A 41 -30.71 19.23 -10.42
C LEU A 41 -29.56 19.38 -11.42
N ALA A 42 -29.58 20.41 -12.28
CA ALA A 42 -28.49 20.68 -13.21
C ALA A 42 -27.15 20.95 -12.50
N LYS A 43 -27.16 21.67 -11.38
CA LYS A 43 -25.95 21.90 -10.56
C LYS A 43 -25.45 20.60 -9.90
N MET A 44 -26.35 19.72 -9.47
CA MET A 44 -25.98 18.43 -8.88
C MET A 44 -25.41 17.48 -9.93
N GLU A 45 -26.02 17.40 -11.11
CA GLU A 45 -25.52 16.63 -12.25
C GLU A 45 -24.11 17.11 -12.65
N ALA A 46 -23.94 18.43 -12.81
CA ALA A 46 -22.62 19.00 -13.13
C ALA A 46 -21.56 18.75 -12.03
N LYS A 47 -21.97 18.72 -10.75
CA LYS A 47 -21.05 18.36 -9.65
C LYS A 47 -20.70 16.88 -9.66
N TYR A 48 -21.69 16.02 -9.93
CA TYR A 48 -21.49 14.58 -10.03
C TYR A 48 -20.54 14.23 -11.17
N ASP A 49 -20.75 14.80 -12.36
CA ASP A 49 -19.89 14.58 -13.52
C ASP A 49 -18.45 15.04 -13.27
N ARG A 50 -18.26 16.20 -12.62
CA ARG A 50 -16.94 16.67 -12.20
C ARG A 50 -16.29 15.73 -11.20
N ALA A 51 -17.03 15.24 -10.22
CA ALA A 51 -16.52 14.31 -9.23
C ALA A 51 -16.12 12.97 -9.88
N LEU A 52 -16.94 12.46 -10.81
CA LEU A 52 -16.65 11.24 -11.57
C LEU A 52 -15.40 11.41 -12.42
N LYS A 53 -15.28 12.53 -13.14
CA LYS A 53 -14.11 12.84 -13.96
C LYS A 53 -12.84 12.96 -13.11
N SER A 54 -12.90 13.70 -12.01
CA SER A 54 -11.77 13.83 -11.08
C SER A 54 -11.37 12.48 -10.47
N ASN A 55 -12.32 11.62 -10.13
CA ASN A 55 -12.02 10.28 -9.63
C ASN A 55 -11.29 9.43 -10.67
N ASN A 56 -11.72 9.51 -11.93
CA ASN A 56 -11.06 8.80 -13.04
C ASN A 56 -9.66 9.34 -13.31
N GLU A 57 -9.47 10.66 -13.30
CA GLU A 57 -8.16 11.31 -13.44
C GLU A 57 -7.21 10.90 -12.30
N LEU A 58 -7.68 10.92 -11.05
CA LEU A 58 -6.90 10.49 -9.89
C LEU A 58 -6.51 9.01 -9.98
N LYS A 59 -7.42 8.13 -10.41
CA LYS A 59 -7.11 6.71 -10.65
C LYS A 59 -6.04 6.54 -11.72
N GLN A 60 -6.11 7.32 -12.82
CA GLN A 60 -5.10 7.29 -13.87
C GLN A 60 -3.74 7.77 -13.36
N GLN A 61 -3.69 8.88 -12.62
CA GLN A 61 -2.47 9.40 -12.02
C GLN A 61 -1.86 8.39 -11.03
N MET A 62 -2.69 7.76 -10.19
CA MET A 62 -2.24 6.73 -9.26
C MET A 62 -1.63 5.53 -9.98
N ASN A 63 -2.28 5.04 -11.05
CA ASN A 63 -1.74 3.94 -11.83
C ASN A 63 -0.43 4.30 -12.54
N GLN A 64 -0.28 5.53 -13.03
CA GLN A 64 0.96 6.02 -13.62
C GLN A 64 2.09 6.07 -12.59
N LEU A 65 1.83 6.64 -11.41
CA LEU A 65 2.80 6.70 -10.31
C LEU A 65 3.24 5.31 -9.86
N LEU A 66 2.30 4.36 -9.73
CA LEU A 66 2.62 2.98 -9.39
C LEU A 66 3.54 2.34 -10.43
N SER A 67 3.25 2.52 -11.72
CA SER A 67 4.08 1.99 -12.80
C SER A 67 5.48 2.63 -12.83
N GLU A 68 5.58 3.93 -12.56
CA GLU A 68 6.87 4.62 -12.49
C GLU A 68 7.72 4.15 -11.30
N VAL A 69 7.10 3.92 -10.15
CA VAL A 69 7.75 3.34 -8.97
C VAL A 69 8.23 1.91 -9.24
N GLU A 70 7.41 1.07 -9.87
CA GLU A 70 7.79 -0.29 -10.26
C GLU A 70 9.00 -0.29 -11.19
N ARG A 71 8.98 0.54 -12.24
CA ARG A 71 10.11 0.67 -13.17
C ARG A 71 11.38 1.15 -12.49
N SER A 72 11.27 2.17 -11.63
CA SER A 72 12.41 2.69 -10.86
C SER A 72 13.00 1.60 -9.96
N ASN A 73 12.15 0.81 -9.30
CA ASN A 73 12.59 -0.31 -8.48
C ASN A 73 13.31 -1.40 -9.31
N GLU A 74 12.82 -1.73 -10.50
CA GLU A 74 13.48 -2.68 -11.40
C GLU A 74 14.85 -2.19 -11.87
N GLU A 75 14.97 -0.92 -12.24
CA GLU A 75 16.24 -0.29 -12.62
C GLU A 75 17.25 -0.37 -11.47
N VAL A 76 16.81 -0.06 -10.25
CA VAL A 76 17.63 -0.15 -9.04
C VAL A 76 18.08 -1.59 -8.77
N ILE A 77 17.20 -2.59 -8.91
CA ILE A 77 17.55 -4.01 -8.77
C ILE A 77 18.58 -4.43 -9.83
N HIS A 78 18.43 -3.97 -11.07
CA HIS A 78 19.37 -4.28 -12.15
C HIS A 78 20.77 -3.68 -11.86
N LEU A 79 20.83 -2.44 -11.38
CA LEU A 79 22.08 -1.81 -10.95
C LEU A 79 22.75 -2.58 -9.81
N MET A 80 21.98 -3.06 -8.82
CA MET A 80 22.50 -3.92 -7.76
C MET A 80 23.07 -5.22 -8.31
N ALA A 81 22.34 -5.89 -9.21
CA ALA A 81 22.79 -7.15 -9.79
C ALA A 81 24.13 -6.98 -10.52
N MET A 82 24.29 -5.92 -11.32
CA MET A 82 25.57 -5.64 -11.98
C MET A 82 26.71 -5.36 -11.00
N ARG A 83 26.43 -4.69 -9.87
CA ARG A 83 27.46 -4.35 -8.88
C ARG A 83 27.96 -5.56 -8.10
N TYR A 84 27.07 -6.51 -7.81
CA TYR A 84 27.36 -7.64 -6.91
C TYR A 84 27.53 -8.98 -7.64
N SER A 85 27.18 -9.09 -8.93
CA SER A 85 27.25 -10.35 -9.66
C SER A 85 28.67 -10.93 -9.73
N SER A 86 29.71 -10.10 -9.83
CA SER A 86 31.10 -10.59 -9.86
C SER A 86 31.51 -11.31 -8.57
N ASP A 87 30.98 -10.83 -7.44
CA ASP A 87 31.44 -11.23 -6.11
C ASP A 87 30.57 -12.34 -5.53
N LEU A 88 29.28 -12.32 -5.87
CA LEU A 88 28.26 -13.23 -5.35
C LEU A 88 27.91 -14.39 -6.29
N SER A 89 28.32 -14.35 -7.56
CA SER A 89 27.99 -15.42 -8.51
C SER A 89 28.61 -16.75 -8.11
N GLY A 90 27.77 -17.80 -8.08
CA GLY A 90 28.17 -19.15 -7.71
C GLY A 90 28.26 -19.40 -6.20
N SER A 91 27.97 -18.40 -5.37
CA SER A 91 27.85 -18.58 -3.93
C SER A 91 26.55 -19.29 -3.57
N LYS A 92 26.61 -20.16 -2.56
CA LYS A 92 25.44 -20.88 -2.04
C LYS A 92 24.91 -20.18 -0.80
N VAL A 93 23.61 -19.89 -0.82
CA VAL A 93 22.89 -19.33 0.32
C VAL A 93 21.74 -20.25 0.69
N PHE A 94 21.78 -20.73 1.92
CA PHE A 94 20.72 -21.52 2.52
C PHE A 94 19.69 -20.58 3.14
N VAL A 95 18.41 -20.89 3.01
CA VAL A 95 17.35 -20.04 3.55
C VAL A 95 16.35 -20.85 4.34
N TRP A 96 16.12 -20.41 5.58
CA TRP A 96 15.04 -20.87 6.45
C TRP A 96 14.09 -19.71 6.73
N HIS A 97 12.80 -20.00 6.85
CA HIS A 97 11.80 -19.02 7.22
C HIS A 97 10.64 -19.62 8.00
N GLU A 98 9.96 -18.77 8.77
CA GLU A 98 8.67 -19.10 9.34
C GLU A 98 7.63 -19.37 8.24
N PRO A 99 6.69 -20.33 8.42
CA PRO A 99 5.74 -20.74 7.38
C PRO A 99 4.86 -19.61 6.83
N GLU A 100 4.65 -18.56 7.61
CA GLU A 100 3.78 -17.42 7.27
C GLU A 100 4.48 -16.42 6.33
N LEU A 101 5.82 -16.47 6.21
CA LEU A 101 6.60 -15.52 5.44
C LEU A 101 6.74 -15.95 3.96
N LYS A 102 6.46 -15.01 3.05
CA LYS A 102 6.64 -15.20 1.62
C LYS A 102 8.02 -14.73 1.17
N LEU A 103 8.90 -15.66 0.83
CA LEU A 103 10.28 -15.36 0.42
C LEU A 103 10.52 -15.21 -1.09
N GLU A 104 9.50 -15.38 -1.92
CA GLU A 104 9.65 -15.35 -3.38
C GLU A 104 10.36 -14.09 -3.93
N PRO A 105 10.11 -12.87 -3.41
CA PRO A 105 10.82 -11.68 -3.85
C PRO A 105 12.35 -11.77 -3.60
N ILE A 106 12.75 -12.25 -2.43
CA ILE A 106 14.17 -12.34 -2.04
C ILE A 106 14.87 -13.48 -2.76
N LYS A 107 14.21 -14.63 -2.93
CA LYS A 107 14.75 -15.73 -3.74
C LYS A 107 15.02 -15.27 -5.17
N ARG A 108 14.11 -14.48 -5.75
CA ARG A 108 14.28 -13.90 -7.09
C ARG A 108 15.46 -12.93 -7.11
N LEU A 109 15.51 -11.99 -6.17
CA LEU A 109 16.61 -11.02 -6.03
C LEU A 109 17.98 -11.72 -6.00
N LEU A 110 18.17 -12.66 -5.07
CA LEU A 110 19.44 -13.37 -4.90
C LEU A 110 19.83 -14.15 -6.18
N ARG A 111 18.86 -14.81 -6.82
CA ARG A 111 19.10 -15.51 -8.09
C ARG A 111 19.49 -14.57 -9.23
N THR A 112 18.93 -13.35 -9.29
CA THR A 112 19.32 -12.34 -10.29
C THR A 112 20.79 -11.94 -10.15
N VAL A 113 21.34 -11.95 -8.93
CA VAL A 113 22.76 -11.67 -8.68
C VAL A 113 23.63 -12.92 -8.87
N GLY A 114 23.05 -14.07 -9.24
CA GLY A 114 23.77 -15.31 -9.51
C GLY A 114 24.05 -16.17 -8.26
N VAL A 115 23.33 -15.93 -7.16
CA VAL A 115 23.41 -16.71 -5.93
C VAL A 115 22.50 -17.95 -6.02
N ASP A 116 23.04 -19.11 -5.67
CA ASP A 116 22.28 -20.35 -5.56
C ASP A 116 21.52 -20.40 -4.23
N VAL A 117 20.21 -20.15 -4.30
CA VAL A 117 19.32 -20.14 -3.14
C VAL A 117 18.74 -21.53 -2.89
N LEU A 118 19.13 -22.14 -1.77
CA LEU A 118 18.71 -23.48 -1.36
C LEU A 118 17.83 -23.42 -0.09
N PRO A 119 16.73 -24.19 -0.02
CA PRO A 119 15.97 -24.29 1.22
C PRO A 119 16.78 -25.02 2.29
N TYR A 120 16.75 -24.51 3.51
CA TYR A 120 17.33 -25.15 4.68
C TYR A 120 16.25 -25.89 5.48
N ALA A 121 16.57 -27.11 5.89
CA ALA A 121 15.74 -27.90 6.79
C ALA A 121 16.48 -28.07 8.12
N GLU A 122 15.75 -27.97 9.23
CA GLU A 122 16.30 -28.10 10.57
C GLU A 122 17.06 -29.44 10.74
N GLY A 123 18.22 -29.39 11.39
CA GLY A 123 19.06 -30.57 11.63
C GLY A 123 19.93 -31.03 10.46
N ARG A 124 19.91 -30.33 9.31
CA ARG A 124 20.84 -30.62 8.21
C ARG A 124 22.18 -29.93 8.44
N ALA A 125 23.29 -30.61 8.16
CA ALA A 125 24.60 -29.94 8.20
C ALA A 125 24.66 -28.83 7.14
N LEU A 126 25.14 -27.64 7.54
CA LEU A 126 25.35 -26.53 6.63
C LEU A 126 26.61 -26.81 5.80
N SER A 127 26.44 -27.22 4.55
CA SER A 127 27.57 -27.35 3.63
C SER A 127 27.98 -25.97 3.15
N ASP A 128 29.24 -25.58 3.35
CA ASP A 128 29.95 -24.46 2.71
C ASP A 128 29.04 -23.42 2.01
N GLY A 129 28.44 -22.53 2.81
CA GLY A 129 27.48 -21.52 2.38
C GLY A 129 26.88 -20.74 3.56
N LEU A 130 26.26 -19.59 3.27
CA LEU A 130 25.67 -18.70 4.29
C LEU A 130 24.22 -19.10 4.57
N LEU A 131 23.80 -19.16 5.84
CA LEU A 131 22.40 -19.38 6.22
C LEU A 131 21.67 -18.05 6.48
N LEU A 132 20.58 -17.80 5.76
CA LEU A 132 19.65 -16.71 6.05
C LEU A 132 18.45 -17.26 6.82
N VAL A 133 18.13 -16.64 7.95
CA VAL A 133 17.04 -17.05 8.83
C VAL A 133 16.05 -15.91 8.91
N PHE A 134 14.87 -16.12 8.35
CA PHE A 134 13.76 -15.15 8.40
C PHE A 134 12.78 -15.54 9.50
N ALA A 135 12.91 -14.91 10.67
CA ALA A 135 12.18 -15.26 11.89
C ALA A 135 12.00 -14.03 12.77
N HIS A 136 10.83 -13.88 13.40
CA HIS A 136 10.60 -12.78 14.34
C HIS A 136 11.45 -12.94 15.61
N GLU A 137 11.59 -14.17 16.08
CA GLU A 137 12.43 -14.54 17.21
C GLU A 137 13.55 -15.48 16.77
N GLU A 138 14.69 -15.45 17.45
CA GLU A 138 15.82 -16.34 17.14
C GLU A 138 15.41 -17.80 17.40
N PRO A 139 15.46 -18.69 16.39
CA PRO A 139 15.05 -20.06 16.60
C PRO A 139 16.01 -20.79 17.53
N SER A 140 15.50 -21.50 18.54
CA SER A 140 16.34 -22.21 19.52
C SER A 140 17.26 -23.28 18.92
N TRP A 141 16.90 -23.84 17.75
CA TRP A 141 17.75 -24.79 17.03
C TRP A 141 19.01 -24.15 16.42
N LEU A 142 19.03 -22.82 16.26
CA LEU A 142 20.16 -22.09 15.68
C LEU A 142 21.42 -22.21 16.54
N GLU A 143 21.27 -22.21 17.86
CA GLU A 143 22.37 -22.39 18.82
C GLU A 143 23.01 -23.78 18.73
N SER A 144 22.24 -24.77 18.29
CA SER A 144 22.63 -26.18 18.21
C SER A 144 23.24 -26.59 16.87
N LEU A 145 23.45 -25.65 15.94
CA LEU A 145 23.97 -25.95 14.61
C LEU A 145 25.42 -26.49 14.66
N PRO A 146 25.68 -27.68 14.08
CA PRO A 146 27.04 -28.21 13.98
C PRO A 146 27.76 -27.56 12.81
N GLY A 147 28.77 -26.73 13.10
CA GLY A 147 29.64 -26.13 12.08
C GLY A 147 29.90 -24.64 12.29
N PRO A 148 30.59 -23.99 11.34
CA PRO A 148 30.90 -22.58 11.45
C PRO A 148 29.62 -21.73 11.38
N ARG A 149 29.53 -20.72 12.27
CA ARG A 149 28.34 -19.91 12.55
C ARG A 149 28.11 -18.81 11.51
N HIS A 150 28.20 -19.13 10.23
CA HIS A 150 27.92 -18.16 9.18
C HIS A 150 26.43 -18.15 8.88
N TRP A 151 25.69 -17.45 9.75
CA TRP A 151 24.25 -17.22 9.59
C TRP A 151 23.91 -15.74 9.80
N LEU A 152 22.81 -15.31 9.19
CA LEU A 152 22.26 -13.96 9.33
C LEU A 152 20.77 -14.07 9.63
N GLN A 153 20.37 -13.60 10.81
CA GLN A 153 18.97 -13.47 11.18
C GLN A 153 18.40 -12.16 10.61
N LEU A 154 17.19 -12.26 10.07
CA LEU A 154 16.40 -11.17 9.52
C LEU A 154 15.00 -11.26 10.12
N GLU A 155 14.63 -10.29 10.95
CA GLU A 155 13.29 -10.23 11.56
C GLU A 155 12.18 -10.12 10.51
N GLN A 156 12.48 -9.47 9.39
CA GLN A 156 11.50 -9.20 8.34
C GLN A 156 12.11 -9.41 6.96
N VAL A 157 11.26 -9.84 6.02
CA VAL A 157 11.59 -9.90 4.60
C VAL A 157 11.73 -8.46 4.08
N PRO A 158 12.87 -8.08 3.47
CA PRO A 158 13.06 -6.75 2.92
C PRO A 158 11.96 -6.31 1.95
N ASP A 159 11.19 -5.30 2.35
CA ASP A 159 10.01 -4.76 1.67
C ASP A 159 10.33 -3.59 0.71
N SER A 160 11.56 -3.06 0.75
CA SER A 160 11.99 -1.93 -0.07
C SER A 160 13.36 -2.18 -0.71
N PRO A 161 13.67 -1.53 -1.84
CA PRO A 161 14.97 -1.67 -2.50
C PRO A 161 16.14 -1.32 -1.59
N ALA A 162 16.00 -0.31 -0.73
CA ALA A 162 17.05 0.07 0.22
C ALA A 162 17.36 -1.05 1.23
N LYS A 163 16.33 -1.70 1.79
CA LYS A 163 16.52 -2.85 2.68
C LYS A 163 17.08 -4.06 1.94
N GLN A 164 16.68 -4.27 0.68
CA GLN A 164 17.21 -5.33 -0.19
C GLN A 164 18.69 -5.11 -0.51
N TRP A 165 19.09 -3.86 -0.76
CA TRP A 165 20.50 -3.49 -0.95
C TRP A 165 21.32 -3.81 0.30
N ALA A 166 20.87 -3.34 1.46
CA ALA A 166 21.56 -3.57 2.72
C ALA A 166 21.71 -5.07 3.03
N LEU A 167 20.72 -5.89 2.64
CA LEU A 167 20.84 -7.34 2.72
C LEU A 167 21.96 -7.88 1.81
N LEU A 168 21.99 -7.49 0.53
CA LEU A 168 23.02 -7.95 -0.41
C LEU A 168 24.43 -7.56 0.05
N GLU A 169 24.61 -6.35 0.57
CA GLU A 169 25.88 -5.89 1.11
C GLU A 169 26.34 -6.73 2.30
N LYS A 170 25.43 -7.03 3.23
CA LYS A 170 25.72 -7.93 4.38
C LYS A 170 26.08 -9.34 3.90
N VAL A 171 25.32 -9.88 2.94
CA VAL A 171 25.56 -11.21 2.36
C VAL A 171 26.93 -11.26 1.67
N GLN A 172 27.28 -10.25 0.87
CA GLN A 172 28.58 -10.15 0.21
C GLN A 172 29.72 -10.08 1.23
N LYS A 173 29.59 -9.25 2.26
CA LYS A 173 30.60 -9.13 3.31
C LYS A 173 30.84 -10.48 3.99
N LEU A 174 29.79 -11.16 4.43
CA LEU A 174 29.89 -12.45 5.10
C LEU A 174 30.46 -13.53 4.19
N LEU A 175 30.03 -13.61 2.93
CA LEU A 175 30.58 -14.57 1.97
C LEU A 175 32.06 -14.30 1.65
N THR A 176 32.47 -13.03 1.64
CA THR A 176 33.89 -12.65 1.47
C THR A 176 34.71 -13.06 2.67
N GLU A 177 34.23 -12.80 3.89
CA GLU A 177 34.86 -13.24 5.14
C GLU A 177 35.02 -14.77 5.18
N MET A 178 33.97 -15.51 4.82
CA MET A 178 34.01 -16.98 4.68
C MET A 178 35.06 -17.46 3.68
N ARG A 179 35.18 -16.79 2.52
CA ARG A 179 36.18 -17.16 1.50
C ARG A 179 37.60 -16.92 2.03
N VAL A 180 37.84 -15.81 2.71
CA VAL A 180 39.16 -15.48 3.30
C VAL A 180 39.53 -16.43 4.43
N GLU A 181 38.58 -16.82 5.29
CA GLU A 181 38.81 -17.83 6.33
C GLU A 181 39.20 -19.18 5.74
N ARG A 182 38.56 -19.57 4.63
CA ARG A 182 38.87 -20.82 3.92
C ARG A 182 40.26 -20.81 3.28
N GLU A 183 40.69 -19.69 2.72
CA GLU A 183 42.02 -19.57 2.10
C GLU A 183 43.17 -19.57 3.12
N LYS A 184 42.87 -19.26 4.39
CA LYS A 184 43.86 -19.23 5.48
C LYS A 184 43.98 -20.54 6.26
N SER A 185 43.09 -21.51 6.04
CA SER A 185 43.03 -22.78 6.77
C SER A 185 43.53 -23.95 5.94
#